data_AF-A0A2A3XZ21-F1
#
_entry.id   AF-A0A2A3XZ21-F1
#
_cell.length_a   1.000
_cell.length_b   1.000
_cell.length_c   1.000
_cell.angle_alpha   90.00
_cell.angle_beta   90.00
_cell.angle_gamma   90.00
#
_symmetry.space_group_name_H-M   'P 1'
#
loop_
_entity.id
_entity.type
_entity.pdbx_description
1 polymer ?
#
loop_
_entity_poly.entity_id
_entity_poly.type
_entity_poly.pdbx_seq_one_letter_code
_entity_poly.pdbx_strand_id
1 'polypeptide(L)' 'MEKLREKLGQARRFMEGVLGADKYRHYLEHLADTHPEAEPMTEREFWREYTNWQERNPQGRCC' A
#
# COMPACT_ATOMS: atom_id res chain seq x y z
N MET A 1 -21.62 19.43 9.09
CA MET A 1 -20.20 19.44 8.72
C MET A 1 -19.35 18.42 9.51
N GLU A 2 -19.76 18.02 10.71
CA GLU A 2 -19.00 17.10 11.59
C GLU A 2 -19.01 15.62 11.12
N LYS A 3 -20.19 15.09 10.74
CA LYS A 3 -20.35 13.72 10.22
C LYS A 3 -19.56 13.40 8.95
N LEU A 4 -19.20 14.43 8.16
CA LEU A 4 -18.40 14.25 6.94
C LEU A 4 -16.93 13.95 7.29
N ARG A 5 -16.39 14.59 8.34
CA ARG A 5 -15.02 14.35 8.81
C ARG A 5 -14.86 12.97 9.43
N GLU A 6 -15.85 12.49 10.19
CA GLU A 6 -15.84 11.13 10.75
C GLU A 6 -15.92 10.06 9.66
N LYS A 7 -16.81 10.25 8.67
CA LYS A 7 -16.90 9.33 7.52
C LYS A 7 -15.64 9.31 6.68
N LEU A 8 -14.97 10.44 6.50
CA LEU A 8 -13.68 10.52 5.81
C LEU A 8 -12.56 9.83 6.60
N GLY A 9 -12.53 9.98 7.93
CA GLY A 9 -11.56 9.27 8.79
C GLY A 9 -11.76 7.76 8.78
N GLN A 10 -13.01 7.30 8.77
CA GLN A 10 -13.34 5.88 8.70
C GLN A 10 -13.07 5.31 7.31
N ALA A 11 -13.41 6.04 6.25
CA ALA A 11 -13.05 5.68 4.88
C ALA A 11 -11.54 5.65 4.68
N ARG A 12 -10.78 6.59 5.28
CA ARG A 12 -9.32 6.57 5.25
C ARG A 12 -8.75 5.34 5.95
N ARG A 13 -9.22 4.98 7.15
CA ARG A 13 -8.78 3.76 7.85
C ARG A 13 -9.17 2.49 7.09
N PHE A 14 -10.36 2.47 6.49
CA PHE A 14 -10.81 1.37 5.66
C PHE A 14 -10.00 1.28 4.38
N MET A 15 -9.69 2.40 3.72
CA MET A 15 -8.78 2.45 2.59
C MET A 15 -7.36 2.11 3.01
N GLU A 16 -6.85 2.50 4.17
CA GLU A 16 -5.52 2.11 4.65
C GLU A 16 -5.45 0.59 4.93
N GLY A 17 -6.52 -0.03 5.44
CA GLY A 17 -6.61 -1.48 5.62
C GLY A 17 -6.87 -2.27 4.34
N VAL A 18 -7.76 -1.77 3.47
CA VAL A 18 -8.13 -2.39 2.19
C VAL A 18 -7.09 -2.13 1.13
N LEU A 19 -6.65 -0.89 0.88
CA LEU A 19 -5.49 -0.61 0.01
C LEU A 19 -4.23 -1.28 0.55
N GLY A 20 -4.16 -1.53 1.86
CA GLY A 20 -3.07 -2.30 2.41
C GLY A 20 -3.07 -3.75 1.92
N ALA A 21 -4.17 -4.47 2.14
CA ALA A 21 -4.33 -5.85 1.64
C ALA A 21 -4.34 -5.94 0.10
N ASP A 22 -4.87 -4.91 -0.56
CA ASP A 22 -5.01 -4.80 -2.01
C ASP A 22 -3.67 -4.49 -2.70
N LYS A 23 -2.73 -3.81 -2.03
CA LYS A 23 -1.37 -3.57 -2.55
C LYS A 23 -0.61 -4.86 -2.84
N TYR A 24 -0.71 -5.86 -1.96
CA TYR A 24 -0.05 -7.15 -2.20
C TYR A 24 -0.72 -7.91 -3.35
N ARG A 25 -2.05 -7.86 -3.45
CA ARG A 25 -2.79 -8.42 -4.59
C ARG A 25 -2.39 -7.76 -5.91
N HIS A 26 -2.38 -6.43 -5.96
CA HIS A 26 -1.92 -5.68 -7.12
C HIS A 26 -0.46 -5.96 -7.47
N TYR A 27 0.40 -6.16 -6.48
CA TYR A 27 1.78 -6.59 -6.71
C TYR A 27 1.83 -7.97 -7.40
N LEU A 28 1.04 -8.94 -6.95
CA LEU A 28 0.98 -10.25 -7.59
C LEU A 28 0.42 -10.19 -9.02
N GLU A 29 -0.64 -9.40 -9.25
CA GLU A 29 -1.21 -9.20 -10.59
C GLU A 29 -0.19 -8.52 -11.52
N HIS A 30 0.51 -7.50 -11.04
CA HIS A 30 1.55 -6.81 -11.81
C HIS A 30 2.75 -7.71 -12.07
N LEU A 31 3.16 -8.52 -11.10
CA LEU A 31 4.27 -9.47 -11.27
C LEU A 31 3.89 -10.55 -12.29
N ALA A 32 2.68 -11.10 -12.21
CA ALA A 32 2.19 -12.10 -13.15
C ALA A 32 2.13 -11.56 -14.59
N ASP A 33 1.76 -10.28 -14.77
CA ASP A 33 1.69 -9.62 -16.07
C ASP A 33 3.08 -9.23 -16.62
N THR A 34 3.95 -8.68 -15.76
CA THR A 34 5.23 -8.09 -16.18
C THR A 34 6.37 -9.10 -16.17
N HIS A 35 6.39 -10.01 -15.20
CA HIS A 35 7.46 -10.96 -14.94
C HIS A 35 6.90 -12.32 -14.49
N PRO A 36 6.24 -13.06 -15.41
CA PRO A 36 5.65 -14.37 -15.09
C PRO A 36 6.69 -15.43 -14.66
N GLU A 37 7.98 -15.21 -14.94
CA GLU A 37 9.09 -16.08 -14.56
C GLU A 37 9.71 -15.75 -13.19
N ALA A 38 9.33 -14.61 -12.59
CA ALA A 38 9.87 -14.18 -11.30
C ALA A 38 9.03 -14.75 -10.14
N GLU A 39 9.71 -15.24 -9.10
CA GLU A 39 9.03 -15.76 -7.92
C GLU A 39 8.49 -14.59 -7.07
N PRO A 40 7.18 -14.56 -6.75
CA PRO A 40 6.62 -13.48 -5.94
C PRO A 40 7.22 -13.49 -4.55
N MET A 41 7.59 -12.30 -4.08
CA MET A 41 8.00 -12.10 -2.70
C MET A 41 6.85 -12.47 -1.75
N THR A 42 7.19 -12.94 -0.55
CA THR A 42 6.17 -13.18 0.47
C THR A 42 5.53 -11.86 0.92
N GLU A 43 4.30 -11.92 1.42
CA GLU A 43 3.58 -10.74 1.91
C GLU A 43 4.40 -9.93 2.93
N ARG A 44 5.13 -10.62 3.81
CA ARG A 44 6.00 -9.98 4.81
C ARG A 44 7.18 -9.22 4.18
N GLU A 45 7.79 -9.79 3.14
CA GLU A 45 8.89 -9.15 2.41
C GLU A 45 8.40 -7.94 1.63
N PHE A 46 7.25 -8.06 0.96
CA PHE A 46 6.59 -6.95 0.29
C PHE A 46 6.35 -5.78 1.26
N TRP A 47 5.80 -6.03 2.45
CA TRP A 47 5.55 -4.99 3.45
C TRP A 47 6.81 -4.35 4.00
N ARG A 48 7.88 -5.13 4.18
CA ARG A 48 9.17 -4.62 4.61
C ARG A 48 9.77 -3.68 3.57
N GLU A 49 9.80 -4.09 2.30
CA GLU A 49 10.32 -3.28 1.20
C GLU A 49 9.45 -2.04 0.95
N TYR A 50 8.12 -2.17 1.04
CA TYR A 50 7.20 -1.04 0.95
C TYR A 50 7.46 0.00 2.05
N THR A 51 7.66 -0.45 3.30
CA THR A 51 7.97 0.46 4.42
C THR A 51 9.32 1.13 4.20
N ASN A 52 10.34 0.38 3.81
CA ASN A 52 11.67 0.89 3.48
C ASN A 52 11.60 1.94 2.34
N TRP A 53 10.80 1.69 1.32
CA TRP A 53 10.56 2.62 0.23
C TRP A 53 9.90 3.92 0.72
N GLN A 54 8.89 3.83 1.61
CA GLN A 54 8.24 5.00 2.23
C GLN A 54 9.22 5.81 3.09
N GLU A 55 10.09 5.15 3.85
CA GLU A 55 11.11 5.80 4.66
C GLU A 55 12.15 6.52 3.80
N ARG A 56 12.59 5.90 2.69
CA ARG A 56 13.55 6.46 1.75
C ARG A 56 12.98 7.54 0.84
N ASN A 57 11.67 7.50 0.58
CA ASN A 57 10.97 8.49 -0.23
C ASN A 57 9.94 9.23 0.63
N PRO A 58 10.39 10.10 1.56
CA PRO A 58 9.49 10.95 2.32
C PRO A 58 8.97 12.07 1.41
N GLN A 59 8.11 11.71 0.45
CA GLN A 59 7.43 12.65 -0.43
C GLN A 59 6.65 13.62 0.47
N GLY A 60 7.07 14.88 0.54
CA GLY A 60 6.33 15.93 1.27
C GLY A 60 6.72 16.14 2.73
N ARG A 61 7.95 15.85 3.17
CA ARG A 61 8.52 16.59 4.32
C ARG A 61 8.80 18.03 3.91
N CYS A 62 7.72 18.80 3.73
CA CYS A 62 7.77 20.25 3.62
C CYS A 62 8.31 20.77 4.97
N CYS A 63 9.50 21.36 4.91
CA CYS A 63 10.01 22.25 5.93
C CYS A 63 9.22 23.56 5.96
#